data_AF-A0A953F3W4-F1
#
_entry.id   AF-A0A953F3W4-F1
#
_cell.length_a   1.000
_cell.length_b   1.000
_cell.length_c   1.000
_cell.angle_alpha   90.00
_cell.angle_beta   90.00
_cell.angle_gamma   90.00
#
_symmetry.space_group_name_H-M   'P 1'
#
loop_
_entity.id
_entity.type
_entity.pdbx_description
1 polymer ?
#
loop_
_entity_poly.entity_id
_entity_poly.type
_entity_poly.pdbx_seq_one_letter_code
_entity_poly.pdbx_strand_id
1 'polypeptide(L)'
;MPESEVRSPWRSEDVWTIWLGWAVLAAALLLAWQASPLDKSAPAWLSVPGDWDSDPREALYGKNDAPVAPGTARAFVACLALFTVGMAGMRARARTFPLAFAALFALAVFAFFLAGQKVVKHYNLEYALWALVTGLIISNTVGVAAWLRPAMRSEFYIKTGLVLLGAEVLLNLLLKLGVPGVFVSWVVTPTVLTLTYLFGQHVLRIESKSLNMVISADMSVCGVSAAIATAAACRAKKEELSLAVGMSLAFTVIMMVVMPPIIKGLEMGEVLGGAWIGGTIDSTGAVAAAGGMLGEQALAVASTVKMIQNVLIGAIAFGVAVYWVTCVERTEEGERPSVMEIWRRFPKFILGFVAASAVFSLISGSGGEELAKAATEHSKVIRSWCFCLAFVSIGLETNFRELRHFMVGGKPLVLYLCGQTLNLALTLAMAWLMFVKVFPHAAEALAK
;
A
#
# COMPACT_ATOMS: atom_id res chain seq x y z
N MET A 1 -5.90 30.09 -13.61
CA MET A 1 -7.37 30.08 -13.77
C MET A 1 -7.96 30.43 -12.41
N PRO A 2 -8.91 31.37 -12.32
CA PRO A 2 -9.32 31.97 -11.05
C PRO A 2 -10.02 30.97 -10.11
N GLU A 3 -9.82 31.19 -8.82
CA GLU A 3 -9.97 30.27 -7.68
C GLU A 3 -11.38 30.18 -7.07
N SER A 4 -12.47 30.52 -7.77
CA SER A 4 -13.79 30.71 -7.14
C SER A 4 -14.97 29.87 -7.66
N GLU A 5 -14.79 28.93 -8.59
CA GLU A 5 -15.85 27.94 -8.82
C GLU A 5 -15.71 26.81 -7.79
N VAL A 6 -16.61 26.81 -6.79
CA VAL A 6 -16.85 25.65 -5.92
C VAL A 6 -17.22 24.48 -6.83
N ARG A 7 -16.22 23.69 -7.23
CA ARG A 7 -16.44 22.47 -8.00
C ARG A 7 -17.38 21.61 -7.16
N SER A 8 -18.56 21.33 -7.71
CA SER A 8 -19.54 20.43 -7.11
C SER A 8 -18.82 19.19 -6.54
N PRO A 9 -19.14 18.74 -5.31
CA PRO A 9 -18.52 17.56 -4.72
C PRO A 9 -18.56 16.34 -5.65
N TRP A 10 -19.59 16.25 -6.50
CA TRP A 10 -19.80 15.22 -7.52
C TRP A 10 -18.82 15.25 -8.70
N ARG A 11 -18.01 16.31 -8.81
CA ARG A 11 -16.94 16.45 -9.82
C ARG A 11 -15.54 16.33 -9.20
N SER A 12 -15.43 16.01 -7.91
CA SER A 12 -14.13 15.85 -7.26
C SER A 12 -13.53 14.48 -7.56
N GLU A 13 -12.21 14.44 -7.70
CA GLU A 13 -11.46 13.20 -7.93
C GLU A 13 -11.73 12.19 -6.81
N ASP A 14 -11.69 12.65 -5.54
CA ASP A 14 -11.97 11.80 -4.38
C ASP A 14 -13.31 11.06 -4.47
N VAL A 15 -14.40 11.73 -4.87
CA VAL A 15 -15.73 11.09 -4.92
C VAL A 15 -15.78 10.05 -6.04
N TRP A 16 -15.20 10.35 -7.20
CA TRP A 16 -15.12 9.38 -8.29
C TRP A 16 -14.25 8.17 -7.93
N THR A 17 -13.15 8.36 -7.21
CA THR A 17 -12.31 7.22 -6.80
C THR A 17 -13.05 6.24 -5.89
N ILE A 18 -13.95 6.75 -5.03
CA ILE A 18 -14.86 5.92 -4.21
C ILE A 18 -15.83 5.15 -5.10
N TRP A 19 -16.53 5.83 -6.02
CA TRP A 19 -17.49 5.19 -6.91
C TRP A 19 -16.85 4.13 -7.79
N LEU A 20 -15.67 4.39 -8.35
CA LEU A 20 -14.93 3.43 -9.16
C LEU A 20 -14.49 2.22 -8.33
N GLY A 21 -13.97 2.44 -7.12
CA GLY A 21 -13.62 1.36 -6.21
C GLY A 21 -14.83 0.48 -5.88
N TRP A 22 -15.95 1.08 -5.51
CA TRP A 22 -17.19 0.35 -5.22
C TRP A 22 -17.80 -0.35 -6.42
N ALA A 23 -17.69 0.22 -7.63
CA ALA A 23 -18.13 -0.44 -8.85
C ALA A 23 -17.34 -1.74 -9.11
N VAL A 24 -16.01 -1.71 -8.90
CA VAL A 24 -15.16 -2.90 -9.01
C VAL A 24 -15.48 -3.91 -7.91
N LEU A 25 -15.68 -3.48 -6.65
CA LEU A 25 -16.06 -4.38 -5.55
C LEU A 25 -17.44 -5.03 -5.78
N ALA A 26 -18.41 -4.28 -6.28
CA ALA A 26 -19.74 -4.79 -6.61
C ALA A 26 -19.66 -5.80 -7.76
N ALA A 27 -18.90 -5.51 -8.82
CA ALA A 27 -18.65 -6.46 -9.91
C ALA A 27 -17.94 -7.72 -9.40
N ALA A 28 -16.95 -7.59 -8.51
CA ALA A 28 -16.25 -8.71 -7.90
C ALA A 28 -17.17 -9.58 -7.03
N LEU A 29 -18.08 -8.96 -6.26
CA LEU A 29 -19.10 -9.67 -5.49
C LEU A 29 -20.10 -10.39 -6.40
N LEU A 30 -20.55 -9.76 -7.48
CA LEU A 30 -21.45 -10.39 -8.45
C LEU A 30 -20.78 -11.59 -9.13
N LEU A 31 -19.52 -11.47 -9.53
CA LEU A 31 -18.74 -12.57 -10.09
C LEU A 31 -18.56 -13.70 -9.08
N ALA A 32 -18.20 -13.37 -7.83
CA ALA A 32 -18.04 -14.35 -6.76
C ALA A 32 -19.37 -15.04 -6.41
N TRP A 33 -20.50 -14.34 -6.52
CA TRP A 33 -21.83 -14.91 -6.27
C TRP A 33 -22.31 -15.82 -7.39
N GLN A 34 -21.94 -15.51 -8.64
CA GLN A 34 -22.29 -16.33 -9.82
C GLN A 34 -21.36 -17.54 -10.00
N ALA A 35 -20.15 -17.48 -9.47
CA ALA A 35 -19.19 -18.56 -9.54
C ALA A 35 -19.53 -19.66 -8.50
N SER A 36 -19.95 -20.84 -8.98
CA SER A 36 -19.81 -22.10 -8.23
C SER A 36 -18.33 -22.32 -7.82
N PRO A 37 -18.04 -23.10 -6.76
CA PRO A 37 -16.74 -23.12 -6.09
C PRO A 37 -15.60 -23.17 -7.10
N LEU A 38 -14.82 -22.08 -7.12
CA LEU A 38 -13.79 -21.78 -8.12
C LEU A 38 -13.02 -23.04 -8.51
N ASP A 39 -13.15 -23.45 -9.77
CA ASP A 39 -12.19 -24.35 -10.39
C ASP A 39 -10.84 -23.63 -10.39
N LYS A 40 -9.98 -23.98 -9.44
CA LYS A 40 -8.63 -23.40 -9.25
C LYS A 40 -7.73 -23.64 -10.47
N SER A 41 -8.16 -24.42 -11.46
CA SER A 41 -7.43 -24.69 -12.69
C SER A 41 -7.72 -23.71 -13.84
N ALA A 42 -8.81 -22.92 -13.77
CA ALA A 42 -9.16 -21.98 -14.83
C ALA A 42 -8.20 -20.77 -14.86
N PRO A 43 -7.75 -20.30 -16.05
CA PRO A 43 -6.90 -19.12 -16.15
C PRO A 43 -7.58 -17.90 -15.54
N ALA A 44 -6.85 -17.11 -14.75
CA ALA A 44 -7.39 -15.91 -14.14
C ALA A 44 -7.98 -14.97 -15.22
N TRP A 45 -9.22 -14.52 -15.02
CA TRP A 45 -9.92 -13.64 -15.96
C TRP A 45 -9.14 -12.34 -16.22
N LEU A 46 -8.45 -11.84 -15.19
CA LEU A 46 -7.51 -10.74 -15.28
C LEU A 46 -6.15 -11.24 -14.80
N SER A 47 -5.08 -10.80 -15.46
CA SER A 47 -3.72 -11.21 -15.10
C SER A 47 -2.73 -10.06 -15.26
N VAL A 48 -1.65 -10.18 -14.50
CA VAL A 48 -0.39 -9.47 -14.73
C VAL A 48 0.55 -10.37 -15.56
N PRO A 49 1.62 -9.82 -16.16
CA PRO A 49 2.73 -10.62 -16.70
C PRO A 49 3.16 -11.73 -15.73
N GLY A 50 3.50 -12.90 -16.27
CA GLY A 50 3.98 -14.06 -15.53
C GLY A 50 5.41 -13.90 -15.02
N ASP A 51 5.83 -14.88 -14.23
CA ASP A 51 7.22 -15.00 -13.79
C ASP A 51 8.10 -15.50 -14.94
N TRP A 52 9.39 -15.17 -14.91
CA TRP A 52 10.37 -15.68 -15.87
C TRP A 52 11.72 -15.87 -15.19
N ASP A 53 12.62 -16.66 -15.80
CA ASP A 53 14.00 -16.86 -15.35
C ASP A 53 15.01 -16.45 -16.43
N SER A 54 15.28 -17.34 -17.39
CA SER A 54 16.29 -17.10 -18.43
C SER A 54 15.69 -16.64 -19.76
N ASP A 55 14.47 -17.09 -20.10
CA ASP A 55 13.76 -16.64 -21.30
C ASP A 55 12.64 -15.64 -20.92
N PRO A 56 12.75 -14.36 -21.29
CA PRO A 56 11.71 -13.35 -21.11
C PRO A 56 10.32 -13.75 -21.65
N ARG A 57 10.25 -14.67 -22.62
CA ARG A 57 8.99 -15.14 -23.20
C ARG A 57 8.15 -15.94 -22.21
N GLU A 58 8.78 -16.52 -21.19
CA GLU A 58 8.08 -17.21 -20.09
C GLU A 58 7.09 -16.28 -19.38
N ALA A 59 7.36 -14.97 -19.35
CA ALA A 59 6.45 -13.98 -18.77
C ALA A 59 5.10 -13.85 -19.50
N LEU A 60 4.97 -14.43 -20.70
CA LEU A 60 3.69 -14.52 -21.41
C LEU A 60 2.82 -15.68 -20.92
N TYR A 61 3.34 -16.54 -20.06
CA TYR A 61 2.69 -17.70 -19.50
C TYR A 61 2.57 -17.58 -17.99
N GLY A 62 1.47 -18.08 -17.44
CA GLY A 62 1.16 -18.06 -16.02
C GLY A 62 1.25 -19.45 -15.41
N LYS A 63 0.51 -19.67 -14.32
CA LYS A 63 0.37 -21.01 -13.74
C LYS A 63 -0.25 -21.97 -14.77
N ASN A 64 0.23 -23.21 -14.78
CA ASN A 64 -0.20 -24.28 -15.70
C ASN A 64 0.02 -23.94 -17.19
N ASP A 65 1.06 -23.16 -17.51
CA ASP A 65 1.39 -22.72 -18.88
C ASP A 65 0.24 -21.98 -19.59
N ALA A 66 -0.70 -21.41 -18.83
CA ALA A 66 -1.81 -20.66 -19.38
C ALA A 66 -1.32 -19.30 -19.91
N PRO A 67 -1.70 -18.88 -21.13
CA PRO A 67 -1.28 -17.59 -21.68
C PRO A 67 -1.88 -16.45 -20.86
N VAL A 68 -1.03 -15.54 -20.37
CA VAL A 68 -1.45 -14.37 -19.58
C VAL A 68 -1.83 -13.17 -20.44
N ALA A 69 -1.37 -13.12 -21.69
CA ALA A 69 -1.64 -11.99 -22.59
C ALA A 69 -3.13 -11.64 -22.74
N PRO A 70 -4.07 -12.60 -22.88
CA PRO A 70 -5.50 -12.30 -22.89
C PRO A 70 -6.02 -11.72 -21.58
N GLY A 71 -5.51 -12.17 -20.43
CA GLY A 71 -5.88 -11.62 -19.12
C GLY A 71 -5.34 -10.20 -18.92
N THR A 72 -4.12 -9.92 -19.37
CA THR A 72 -3.53 -8.57 -19.34
C THR A 72 -4.23 -7.62 -20.31
N ALA A 73 -4.62 -8.08 -21.50
CA ALA A 73 -5.42 -7.29 -22.44
C ALA A 73 -6.82 -6.97 -21.87
N ARG A 74 -7.47 -7.94 -21.22
CA ARG A 74 -8.73 -7.70 -20.49
C ARG A 74 -8.54 -6.70 -19.35
N ALA A 75 -7.43 -6.78 -18.61
CA ALA A 75 -7.11 -5.80 -17.57
C ALA A 75 -6.89 -4.40 -18.15
N PHE A 76 -6.22 -4.27 -19.28
CA PHE A 76 -6.10 -3.00 -20.00
C PHE A 76 -7.47 -2.41 -20.34
N VAL A 77 -8.35 -3.20 -20.97
CA VAL A 77 -9.69 -2.75 -21.35
C VAL A 77 -10.52 -2.39 -20.12
N ALA A 78 -10.47 -3.21 -19.06
CA ALA A 78 -11.20 -2.97 -17.82
C ALA A 78 -10.75 -1.67 -17.13
N CYS A 79 -9.43 -1.48 -16.95
CA CYS A 79 -8.89 -0.27 -16.34
C CYS A 79 -9.13 0.96 -17.23
N LEU A 80 -8.96 0.84 -18.55
CA LEU A 80 -9.23 1.92 -19.49
C LEU A 80 -10.70 2.35 -19.40
N ALA A 81 -11.64 1.40 -19.42
CA ALA A 81 -13.06 1.69 -19.29
C ALA A 81 -13.38 2.35 -17.94
N LEU A 82 -12.89 1.75 -16.84
CA LEU A 82 -13.11 2.24 -15.48
C LEU A 82 -12.65 3.71 -15.33
N PHE A 83 -11.42 4.00 -15.72
CA PHE A 83 -10.85 5.34 -15.54
C PHE A 83 -11.35 6.34 -16.59
N THR A 84 -11.74 5.89 -17.79
CA THR A 84 -12.40 6.76 -18.78
C THR A 84 -13.78 7.19 -18.29
N VAL A 85 -14.55 6.30 -17.65
CA VAL A 85 -15.84 6.63 -17.04
C VAL A 85 -15.67 7.67 -15.94
N GLY A 86 -14.69 7.50 -15.04
CA GLY A 86 -14.42 8.51 -14.02
C GLY A 86 -13.96 9.85 -14.60
N MET A 87 -13.14 9.83 -15.67
CA MET A 87 -12.72 11.05 -16.38
C MET A 87 -13.90 11.78 -17.05
N ALA A 88 -14.82 11.04 -17.66
CA ALA A 88 -16.05 11.59 -18.24
C ALA A 88 -16.95 12.20 -17.15
N GLY A 89 -17.09 11.51 -16.01
CA GLY A 89 -17.83 11.96 -14.85
C GLY A 89 -17.29 13.26 -14.23
N MET A 90 -15.96 13.40 -14.19
CA MET A 90 -15.28 14.64 -13.78
C MET A 90 -15.34 15.76 -14.83
N ARG A 91 -15.91 15.52 -16.02
CA ARG A 91 -15.91 16.42 -17.20
C ARG A 91 -14.50 16.86 -17.63
N ALA A 92 -13.50 16.00 -17.43
CA ALA A 92 -12.16 16.23 -17.94
C ALA A 92 -12.10 15.95 -19.46
N ARG A 93 -11.07 16.48 -20.16
CA ARG A 93 -10.88 16.22 -21.59
C ARG A 93 -10.56 14.73 -21.83
N ALA A 94 -11.60 13.93 -22.04
CA ALA A 94 -11.49 12.47 -22.19
C ALA A 94 -10.90 12.04 -23.55
N ARG A 95 -10.86 12.91 -24.57
CA ARG A 95 -10.48 12.51 -25.94
C ARG A 95 -9.01 12.09 -26.08
N THR A 96 -8.10 12.67 -25.30
CA THR A 96 -6.66 12.35 -25.33
C THR A 96 -6.27 11.33 -24.27
N PHE A 97 -7.19 10.97 -23.38
CA PHE A 97 -6.91 10.06 -22.26
C PHE A 97 -6.60 8.63 -22.70
N PRO A 98 -7.33 7.99 -23.64
CA PRO A 98 -7.07 6.59 -24.01
C PRO A 98 -5.67 6.33 -24.55
N LEU A 99 -5.15 7.22 -25.40
CA LEU A 99 -3.80 7.09 -25.97
C LEU A 99 -2.74 7.24 -24.88
N ALA A 100 -2.86 8.27 -24.04
CA ALA A 100 -1.97 8.49 -22.91
C ALA A 100 -2.03 7.31 -21.92
N PHE A 101 -3.23 6.78 -21.67
CA PHE A 101 -3.45 5.64 -20.78
C PHE A 101 -2.83 4.36 -21.33
N ALA A 102 -2.93 4.10 -22.64
CA ALA A 102 -2.30 2.95 -23.27
C ALA A 102 -0.77 2.95 -23.08
N ALA A 103 -0.13 4.11 -23.26
CA ALA A 103 1.31 4.25 -23.01
C ALA A 103 1.66 4.07 -21.53
N LEU A 104 0.89 4.67 -20.62
CA LEU A 104 1.09 4.48 -19.18
C LEU A 104 0.90 3.01 -18.76
N PHE A 105 -0.11 2.33 -19.32
CA PHE A 105 -0.36 0.92 -19.06
C PHE A 105 0.75 0.04 -19.61
N ALA A 106 1.33 0.36 -20.77
CA ALA A 106 2.49 -0.35 -21.29
C ALA A 106 3.72 -0.23 -20.37
N LEU A 107 3.94 0.94 -19.76
CA LEU A 107 4.98 1.12 -18.74
C LEU A 107 4.67 0.30 -17.46
N ALA A 108 3.40 0.20 -17.07
CA ALA A 108 2.98 -0.65 -15.95
C ALA A 108 3.19 -2.16 -16.25
N VAL A 109 2.87 -2.60 -17.48
CA VAL A 109 3.18 -3.96 -17.96
C VAL A 109 4.68 -4.22 -17.87
N PHE A 110 5.50 -3.26 -18.33
CA PHE A 110 6.95 -3.37 -18.24
C PHE A 110 7.45 -3.47 -16.80
N ALA A 111 6.89 -2.69 -15.87
CA ALA A 111 7.22 -2.79 -14.45
C ALA A 111 6.87 -4.14 -13.84
N PHE A 112 5.70 -4.70 -14.15
CA PHE A 112 5.33 -6.06 -13.73
C PHE A 112 6.24 -7.12 -14.35
N PHE A 113 6.58 -6.96 -15.63
CA PHE A 113 7.52 -7.84 -16.31
C PHE A 113 8.88 -7.86 -15.60
N LEU A 114 9.44 -6.70 -15.24
CA LEU A 114 10.71 -6.65 -14.49
C LEU A 114 10.59 -7.29 -13.11
N ALA A 115 9.48 -7.07 -12.40
CA ALA A 115 9.21 -7.66 -11.09
C ALA A 115 9.03 -9.19 -11.13
N GLY A 116 8.60 -9.74 -12.27
CA GLY A 116 8.42 -11.18 -12.47
C GLY A 116 9.72 -11.98 -12.63
N GLN A 117 10.87 -11.31 -12.79
CA GLN A 117 12.16 -12.00 -12.90
C GLN A 117 12.50 -12.72 -11.58
N LYS A 118 12.87 -13.99 -11.64
CA LYS A 118 13.17 -14.85 -10.50
C LYS A 118 14.15 -14.24 -9.50
N VAL A 119 15.24 -13.63 -9.96
CA VAL A 119 16.22 -12.95 -9.08
C VAL A 119 15.60 -11.76 -8.38
N VAL A 120 14.84 -10.96 -9.12
CA VAL A 120 14.15 -9.76 -8.61
C VAL A 120 13.12 -10.15 -7.55
N LYS A 121 12.34 -11.19 -7.84
CA LYS A 121 11.35 -11.77 -6.95
C LYS A 121 11.99 -12.40 -5.70
N HIS A 122 13.16 -13.04 -5.85
CA HIS A 122 13.92 -13.58 -4.73
C HIS A 122 14.32 -12.50 -3.72
N TYR A 123 14.76 -11.34 -4.21
CA TYR A 123 15.06 -10.18 -3.36
C TYR A 123 13.83 -9.37 -2.93
N ASN A 124 12.60 -9.83 -3.26
CA ASN A 124 11.35 -9.12 -2.95
C ASN A 124 11.28 -7.68 -3.49
N LEU A 125 11.93 -7.43 -4.63
CA LEU A 125 11.86 -6.15 -5.30
C LEU A 125 10.50 -6.02 -6.00
N GLU A 126 9.50 -5.57 -5.24
CA GLU A 126 8.11 -5.51 -5.67
C GLU A 126 7.90 -4.68 -6.95
N TYR A 127 6.79 -4.95 -7.66
CA TYR A 127 6.41 -4.17 -8.85
C TYR A 127 6.28 -2.67 -8.58
N ALA A 128 5.98 -2.27 -7.34
CA ALA A 128 5.94 -0.86 -6.94
C ALA A 128 7.29 -0.17 -7.11
N LEU A 129 8.39 -0.86 -6.78
CA LEU A 129 9.75 -0.38 -6.98
C LEU A 129 10.02 -0.13 -8.47
N TRP A 130 9.77 -1.14 -9.30
CA TRP A 130 10.03 -1.08 -10.74
C TRP A 130 9.15 -0.07 -11.45
N ALA A 131 7.90 0.07 -11.01
CA ALA A 131 6.99 1.09 -11.50
C ALA A 131 7.53 2.50 -11.23
N LEU A 132 7.97 2.76 -9.99
CA LEU A 132 8.56 4.03 -9.60
C LEU A 132 9.87 4.30 -10.35
N VAL A 133 10.80 3.35 -10.36
CA VAL A 133 12.12 3.47 -10.99
C VAL A 133 11.99 3.68 -12.51
N THR A 134 11.10 2.94 -13.18
CA THR A 134 10.85 3.11 -14.62
C THR A 134 10.39 4.53 -14.93
N GLY A 135 9.42 5.05 -14.18
CA GLY A 135 8.94 6.42 -14.37
C GLY A 135 10.04 7.45 -14.10
N LEU A 136 10.82 7.23 -13.05
CA LEU A 136 11.90 8.13 -12.60
C LEU A 136 13.06 8.19 -13.60
N ILE A 137 13.43 7.05 -14.18
CA ILE A 137 14.43 6.99 -15.25
C ILE A 137 13.93 7.80 -16.45
N ILE A 138 12.68 7.60 -16.89
CA ILE A 138 12.13 8.31 -18.05
C ILE A 138 12.09 9.82 -17.79
N SER A 139 11.56 10.27 -16.64
CA SER A 139 11.39 11.68 -16.34
C SER A 139 12.71 12.45 -16.21
N ASN A 140 13.77 11.77 -15.74
CA ASN A 140 15.07 12.40 -15.49
C ASN A 140 16.12 12.18 -16.59
N THR A 141 15.83 11.37 -17.62
CA THR A 141 16.73 11.16 -18.77
C THR A 141 16.19 11.80 -20.05
N VAL A 142 15.06 11.32 -20.54
CA VAL A 142 14.45 11.74 -21.80
C VAL A 142 13.38 12.82 -21.61
N GLY A 143 12.86 12.95 -20.38
CA GLY A 143 11.76 13.85 -20.06
C GLY A 143 10.40 13.29 -20.45
N VAL A 144 9.35 13.83 -19.82
CA VAL A 144 7.98 13.36 -20.04
C VAL A 144 7.30 14.11 -21.18
N ALA A 145 6.89 13.37 -22.21
CA ALA A 145 6.15 13.93 -23.32
C ALA A 145 4.79 14.50 -22.89
N ALA A 146 4.44 15.69 -23.40
CA ALA A 146 3.23 16.42 -22.97
C ALA A 146 1.92 15.65 -23.18
N TRP A 147 1.87 14.78 -24.20
CA TRP A 147 0.70 13.95 -24.50
C TRP A 147 0.43 12.85 -23.47
N LEU A 148 1.41 12.49 -22.63
CA LEU A 148 1.26 11.47 -21.58
C LEU A 148 0.62 12.04 -20.29
N ARG A 149 0.75 13.35 -20.07
CA ARG A 149 0.24 14.07 -18.89
C ARG A 149 -1.24 13.82 -18.55
N PRO A 150 -2.18 13.69 -19.52
CA PRO A 150 -3.58 13.43 -19.20
C PRO A 150 -3.83 12.13 -18.43
N ALA A 151 -2.96 11.13 -18.60
CA ALA A 151 -3.05 9.84 -17.90
C ALA A 151 -2.25 9.81 -16.59
N MET A 152 -1.30 10.72 -16.36
CA MET A 152 -0.47 10.74 -15.15
C MET A 152 -1.24 11.28 -13.94
N ARG A 153 -2.27 10.54 -13.51
CA ARG A 153 -3.13 10.87 -12.37
C ARG A 153 -2.88 9.92 -11.22
N SER A 154 -1.70 10.04 -10.61
CA SER A 154 -1.28 9.20 -9.49
C SER A 154 -2.32 9.12 -8.37
N GLU A 155 -2.85 10.26 -7.92
CA GLU A 155 -3.91 10.30 -6.89
C GLU A 155 -5.19 9.55 -7.29
N PHE A 156 -5.59 9.64 -8.56
CA PHE A 156 -6.80 8.98 -9.06
C PHE A 156 -6.66 7.46 -8.98
N TYR A 157 -5.52 6.92 -9.41
CA TYR A 157 -5.26 5.49 -9.35
C TYR A 157 -5.07 5.00 -7.91
N ILE A 158 -4.31 5.77 -7.12
CA ILE A 158 -3.93 5.34 -5.78
C ILE A 158 -5.12 5.31 -4.83
N LYS A 159 -6.01 6.31 -4.89
CA LYS A 159 -7.21 6.38 -4.05
C LYS A 159 -8.21 5.29 -4.44
N THR A 160 -8.39 5.00 -5.73
CA THR A 160 -9.21 3.86 -6.17
C THR A 160 -8.61 2.54 -5.66
N GLY A 161 -7.30 2.33 -5.78
CA GLY A 161 -6.63 1.15 -5.24
C GLY A 161 -6.77 1.02 -3.72
N LEU A 162 -6.72 2.12 -2.97
CA LEU A 162 -6.95 2.12 -1.53
C LEU A 162 -8.39 1.72 -1.18
N VAL A 163 -9.41 2.20 -1.89
CA VAL A 163 -10.80 1.76 -1.65
C VAL A 163 -10.94 0.25 -1.86
N LEU A 164 -10.29 -0.32 -2.88
CA LEU A 164 -10.24 -1.78 -3.09
C LEU A 164 -9.49 -2.50 -1.96
N LEU A 165 -8.38 -1.93 -1.49
CA LEU A 165 -7.62 -2.46 -0.36
C LEU A 165 -8.47 -2.55 0.90
N GLY A 166 -9.40 -1.61 1.10
CA GLY A 166 -10.34 -1.63 2.23
C GLY A 166 -11.14 -2.93 2.32
N ALA A 167 -11.51 -3.55 1.20
CA ALA A 167 -12.24 -4.81 1.19
C ALA A 167 -11.41 -6.03 1.67
N GLU A 168 -10.08 -5.98 1.52
CA GLU A 168 -9.15 -7.00 2.05
C GLU A 168 -8.93 -6.87 3.56
N VAL A 169 -9.20 -5.68 4.11
CA VAL A 169 -9.06 -5.37 5.52
C VAL A 169 -10.31 -5.84 6.27
N LEU A 170 -10.34 -7.14 6.58
CA LEU A 170 -11.43 -7.79 7.32
C LEU A 170 -11.30 -7.56 8.83
N LEU A 171 -12.16 -6.69 9.38
CA LEU A 171 -12.21 -6.38 10.82
C LEU A 171 -12.64 -7.58 11.67
N ASN A 172 -13.39 -8.53 11.10
CA ASN A 172 -13.76 -9.76 11.80
C ASN A 172 -12.59 -10.75 11.93
N LEU A 173 -11.58 -10.67 11.04
CA LEU A 173 -10.33 -11.40 11.23
C LEU A 173 -9.53 -10.83 12.41
N LEU A 174 -9.57 -9.51 12.67
CA LEU A 174 -8.89 -8.91 13.84
C LEU A 174 -9.26 -9.56 15.16
N LEU A 175 -10.54 -9.91 15.34
CA LEU A 175 -11.04 -10.53 16.57
C LEU A 175 -10.62 -12.00 16.71
N LYS A 176 -10.28 -12.65 15.59
CA LYS A 176 -9.88 -14.07 15.53
C LYS A 176 -8.36 -14.28 15.60
N LEU A 177 -7.56 -13.32 15.14
CA LEU A 177 -6.09 -13.45 14.96
C LEU A 177 -5.26 -13.35 16.27
N GLY A 178 -5.92 -13.49 17.42
CA GLY A 178 -5.29 -13.57 18.74
C GLY A 178 -5.05 -12.20 19.38
N VAL A 179 -5.49 -12.08 20.64
CA VAL A 179 -5.24 -10.92 21.53
C VAL A 179 -3.75 -10.47 21.49
N PRO A 180 -2.74 -11.36 21.52
CA PRO A 180 -1.34 -10.97 21.52
C PRO A 180 -0.92 -10.14 20.30
N GLY A 181 -1.26 -10.57 19.09
CA GLY A 181 -0.86 -9.89 17.85
C GLY A 181 -1.53 -8.52 17.66
N VAL A 182 -2.77 -8.40 18.13
CA VAL A 182 -3.49 -7.12 18.18
C VAL A 182 -2.78 -6.15 19.11
N PHE A 183 -2.42 -6.55 20.33
CA PHE A 183 -1.72 -5.69 21.27
C PHE A 183 -0.33 -5.25 20.76
N VAL A 184 0.44 -6.18 20.17
CA VAL A 184 1.72 -5.84 19.55
C VAL A 184 1.52 -4.75 18.50
N SER A 185 0.61 -4.94 17.56
CA SER A 185 0.41 -3.99 16.46
C SER A 185 -0.21 -2.67 16.94
N TRP A 186 -1.24 -2.70 17.78
CA TRP A 186 -2.00 -1.52 18.19
C TRP A 186 -1.28 -0.63 19.22
N VAL A 187 -0.31 -1.17 19.96
CA VAL A 187 0.52 -0.36 20.88
C VAL A 187 1.79 0.10 20.19
N VAL A 188 2.52 -0.80 19.52
CA VAL A 188 3.81 -0.48 18.92
C VAL A 188 3.63 0.54 17.81
N THR A 189 2.73 0.29 16.85
CA THR A 189 2.62 1.13 15.65
C THR A 189 2.28 2.60 15.97
N PRO A 190 1.24 2.94 16.75
CA PRO A 190 0.98 4.33 17.10
C PRO A 190 2.09 4.97 17.93
N THR A 191 2.76 4.19 18.79
CA THR A 191 3.86 4.67 19.62
C THR A 191 5.06 5.03 18.75
N VAL A 192 5.49 4.14 17.85
CA VAL A 192 6.60 4.38 16.91
C VAL A 192 6.27 5.56 16.02
N LEU A 193 5.06 5.62 15.45
CA LEU A 193 4.63 6.72 14.58
C LEU A 193 4.72 8.06 15.32
N THR A 194 4.18 8.14 16.53
CA THR A 194 4.14 9.38 17.31
C THR A 194 5.54 9.81 17.74
N LEU A 195 6.32 8.90 18.32
CA LEU A 195 7.67 9.22 18.80
C LEU A 195 8.61 9.60 17.67
N THR A 196 8.53 8.89 16.54
CA THR A 196 9.37 9.18 15.37
C THR A 196 8.97 10.50 14.73
N TYR A 197 7.67 10.79 14.60
CA TYR A 197 7.22 12.08 14.10
C TYR A 197 7.70 13.23 15.00
N LEU A 198 7.55 13.11 16.32
CA LEU A 198 8.04 14.11 17.29
C LEU A 198 9.56 14.27 17.22
N PHE A 199 10.31 13.18 17.10
CA PHE A 199 11.76 13.21 16.92
C PHE A 199 12.15 13.95 15.63
N GLY A 200 11.48 13.66 14.51
CA GLY A 200 11.70 14.34 13.24
C GLY A 200 11.35 15.84 13.29
N GLN A 201 10.32 16.22 14.04
CA GLN A 201 9.88 17.62 14.18
C GLN A 201 10.79 18.42 15.12
N HIS A 202 11.10 17.88 16.31
CA HIS A 202 11.75 18.64 17.37
C HIS A 202 13.28 18.46 17.40
N VAL A 203 13.79 17.28 17.06
CA VAL A 203 15.22 16.97 17.12
C VAL A 203 15.88 17.18 15.76
N LEU A 204 15.40 16.49 14.72
CA LEU A 204 15.97 16.62 13.37
C LEU A 204 15.52 17.90 12.65
N ARG A 205 14.41 18.51 13.09
CA ARG A 205 13.82 19.72 12.52
C ARG A 205 13.69 19.60 11.00
N ILE A 206 12.95 18.58 10.56
CA ILE A 206 12.61 18.38 9.16
C ILE A 206 11.60 19.45 8.76
N GLU A 207 11.94 20.26 7.75
CA GLU A 207 11.14 21.41 7.31
C GLU A 207 9.76 20.98 6.79
N SER A 208 9.73 19.93 5.96
CA SER A 208 8.47 19.36 5.47
C SER A 208 7.84 18.46 6.53
N LYS A 209 6.74 18.94 7.11
CA LYS A 209 5.91 18.14 8.03
C LYS A 209 5.36 16.91 7.33
N SER A 210 4.89 17.04 6.08
CA SER A 210 4.28 15.93 5.32
C SER A 210 5.29 14.86 5.04
N LEU A 211 6.52 15.22 4.65
CA LEU A 211 7.62 14.26 4.48
C LEU A 211 7.90 13.49 5.78
N ASN A 212 8.03 14.19 6.90
CA ASN A 212 8.28 13.55 8.20
C ASN A 212 7.14 12.59 8.57
N MET A 213 5.88 13.00 8.39
CA MET A 213 4.72 12.14 8.65
C MET A 213 4.70 10.91 7.76
N VAL A 214 4.93 11.07 6.45
CA VAL A 214 4.94 9.96 5.48
C VAL A 214 6.05 8.96 5.81
N ILE A 215 7.27 9.43 6.12
CA ILE A 215 8.39 8.55 6.53
C ILE A 215 8.09 7.85 7.85
N SER A 216 7.55 8.57 8.84
CA SER A 216 7.17 8.01 10.15
C SER A 216 6.10 6.94 10.00
N ALA A 217 5.09 7.18 9.17
CA ALA A 217 4.02 6.21 8.91
C ALA A 217 4.49 5.02 8.08
N ASP A 218 5.37 5.24 7.09
CA ASP A 218 5.98 4.17 6.30
C ASP A 218 6.62 3.10 7.19
N MET A 219 7.60 3.51 8.00
CA MET A 219 8.40 2.57 8.81
C MET A 219 7.64 1.97 10.01
N SER A 220 6.56 2.59 10.47
CA SER A 220 5.88 2.21 11.73
C SER A 220 4.71 1.24 11.53
N VAL A 221 4.22 1.09 10.30
CA VAL A 221 3.00 0.34 9.98
C VAL A 221 3.31 -0.85 9.06
N CYS A 222 3.30 -0.62 7.75
CA CYS A 222 3.36 -1.66 6.72
C CYS A 222 4.11 -1.18 5.47
N GLY A 223 5.04 -0.23 5.66
CA GLY A 223 5.80 0.38 4.58
C GLY A 223 4.96 1.17 3.60
N VAL A 224 5.17 0.81 2.33
CA VAL A 224 4.69 1.53 1.15
C VAL A 224 3.19 1.83 1.19
N SER A 225 2.35 0.90 1.65
CA SER A 225 0.89 1.13 1.72
C SER A 225 0.51 2.21 2.75
N ALA A 226 1.24 2.28 3.87
CA ALA A 226 1.03 3.32 4.88
C ALA A 226 1.60 4.67 4.44
N ALA A 227 2.76 4.68 3.77
CA ALA A 227 3.30 5.88 3.14
C ALA A 227 2.29 6.49 2.16
N ILE A 228 1.69 5.65 1.31
CA ILE A 228 0.64 6.03 0.37
C ILE A 228 -0.58 6.61 1.08
N ALA A 229 -1.13 5.88 2.05
CA ALA A 229 -2.38 6.26 2.70
C ALA A 229 -2.21 7.56 3.48
N THR A 230 -1.06 7.73 4.15
CA THR A 230 -0.74 8.96 4.89
C THR A 230 -0.37 10.10 3.97
N ALA A 231 0.35 9.87 2.86
CA ALA A 231 0.63 10.88 1.85
C ALA A 231 -0.67 11.44 1.24
N ALA A 232 -1.62 10.56 0.93
CA ALA A 232 -2.94 10.97 0.48
C ALA A 232 -3.75 11.68 1.59
N ALA A 233 -3.56 11.29 2.85
CA ALA A 233 -4.22 11.92 4.00
C ALA A 233 -3.70 13.33 4.32
N CYS A 234 -2.39 13.55 4.19
CA CYS A 234 -1.71 14.82 4.49
C CYS A 234 -1.42 15.67 3.26
N ARG A 235 -1.84 15.23 2.06
CA ARG A 235 -1.55 15.87 0.76
C ARG A 235 -0.05 16.08 0.52
N ALA A 236 0.75 15.06 0.83
CA ALA A 236 2.19 15.09 0.60
C ALA A 236 2.52 15.24 -0.89
N LYS A 237 3.69 15.80 -1.16
CA LYS A 237 4.19 15.93 -2.55
C LYS A 237 4.62 14.55 -3.09
N LYS A 238 4.62 14.42 -4.41
CA LYS A 238 4.95 13.15 -5.09
C LYS A 238 6.40 12.75 -4.84
N GLU A 239 7.28 13.73 -4.74
CA GLU A 239 8.70 13.57 -4.43
C GLU A 239 8.90 13.07 -2.99
N GLU A 240 8.06 13.51 -2.05
CA GLU A 240 8.12 13.08 -0.65
C GLU A 240 7.70 11.61 -0.51
N LEU A 241 6.61 11.23 -1.20
CA LEU A 241 6.17 9.84 -1.28
C LEU A 241 7.21 8.96 -1.99
N SER A 242 7.77 9.43 -3.10
CA SER A 242 8.84 8.74 -3.83
C SER A 242 10.08 8.50 -2.95
N LEU A 243 10.50 9.50 -2.18
CA LEU A 243 11.61 9.37 -1.23
C LEU A 243 11.31 8.31 -0.15
N ALA A 244 10.14 8.38 0.48
CA ALA A 244 9.74 7.47 1.53
C ALA A 244 9.69 6.01 1.01
N VAL A 245 9.03 5.79 -0.14
CA VAL A 245 8.91 4.46 -0.77
C VAL A 245 10.29 3.91 -1.16
N GLY A 246 11.17 4.75 -1.70
CA GLY A 246 12.55 4.34 -2.02
C GLY A 246 13.34 3.88 -0.80
N MET A 247 13.24 4.61 0.32
CA MET A 247 13.88 4.20 1.59
C MET A 247 13.25 2.91 2.13
N SER A 248 11.92 2.83 2.11
CA SER A 248 11.15 1.66 2.57
C SER A 248 11.61 0.36 1.94
N LEU A 249 11.70 0.36 0.60
CA LEU A 249 12.06 -0.81 -0.17
C LEU A 249 13.53 -1.19 0.05
N ALA A 250 14.43 -0.21 0.14
CA ALA A 250 15.84 -0.47 0.43
C ALA A 250 16.05 -1.14 1.79
N PHE A 251 15.42 -0.61 2.85
CA PHE A 251 15.52 -1.18 4.20
C PHE A 251 14.81 -2.53 4.31
N THR A 252 13.67 -2.70 3.64
CA THR A 252 12.94 -3.97 3.59
C THR A 252 13.81 -5.11 3.07
N VAL A 253 14.54 -4.91 1.97
CA VAL A 253 15.45 -5.92 1.42
C VAL A 253 16.56 -6.27 2.41
N ILE A 254 17.16 -5.25 3.05
CA ILE A 254 18.21 -5.45 4.06
C ILE A 254 17.66 -6.29 5.21
N MET A 255 16.50 -5.92 5.77
CA MET A 255 15.92 -6.60 6.92
C MET A 255 15.46 -8.03 6.59
N MET A 256 14.90 -8.25 5.41
CA MET A 256 14.53 -9.59 4.94
C MET A 256 15.73 -10.56 4.97
N VAL A 257 16.91 -10.08 4.58
CA VAL A 257 18.13 -10.90 4.53
C VAL A 257 18.80 -11.00 5.91
N VAL A 258 18.81 -9.91 6.67
CA VAL A 258 19.59 -9.80 7.92
C VAL A 258 18.87 -10.36 9.13
N MET A 259 17.53 -10.24 9.22
CA MET A 259 16.79 -10.67 10.41
C MET A 259 16.81 -12.19 10.63
N PRO A 260 16.59 -13.06 9.63
CA PRO A 260 16.55 -14.51 9.88
C PRO A 260 17.87 -15.07 10.46
N PRO A 261 19.07 -14.70 9.95
CA PRO A 261 20.34 -15.09 10.58
C PRO A 261 20.49 -14.62 12.03
N ILE A 262 20.07 -13.38 12.35
CA ILE A 262 20.13 -12.85 13.72
C ILE A 262 19.24 -13.67 14.66
N ILE A 263 18.01 -13.97 14.24
CA ILE A 263 17.04 -14.74 15.03
C ILE A 263 17.57 -16.15 15.30
N LYS A 264 18.14 -16.82 14.28
CA LYS A 264 18.77 -18.14 14.43
C LYS A 264 19.99 -18.08 15.36
N GLY A 265 20.84 -17.07 15.23
CA GLY A 265 22.04 -16.89 16.04
C GLY A 265 21.74 -16.57 17.51
N LEU A 266 20.60 -15.94 17.81
CA LEU A 266 20.11 -15.69 19.16
C LEU A 266 19.26 -16.84 19.72
N GLU A 267 19.14 -17.96 18.99
CA GLU A 267 18.33 -19.14 19.36
C GLU A 267 16.88 -18.77 19.73
N MET A 268 16.34 -17.75 19.07
CA MET A 268 14.97 -17.30 19.30
C MET A 268 13.99 -18.31 18.71
N GLY A 269 12.99 -18.72 19.50
CA GLY A 269 11.94 -19.62 19.03
C GLY A 269 11.14 -19.04 17.85
N GLU A 270 10.59 -19.93 17.01
CA GLU A 270 9.90 -19.57 15.76
C GLU A 270 8.76 -18.56 15.94
N VAL A 271 7.99 -18.65 17.03
CA VAL A 271 6.89 -17.72 17.28
C VAL A 271 7.39 -16.32 17.60
N LEU A 272 8.41 -16.19 18.45
CA LEU A 272 8.97 -14.89 18.80
C LEU A 272 9.69 -14.26 17.59
N GLY A 273 10.48 -15.07 16.87
CA GLY A 273 11.16 -14.65 15.64
C GLY A 273 10.18 -14.24 14.55
N GLY A 274 9.12 -15.04 14.33
CA GLY A 274 8.06 -14.76 13.38
C GLY A 274 7.29 -13.48 13.74
N ALA A 275 6.90 -13.29 14.99
CA ALA A 275 6.24 -12.07 15.44
C ALA A 275 7.12 -10.82 15.25
N TRP A 276 8.43 -10.95 15.50
CA TRP A 276 9.38 -9.85 15.29
C TRP A 276 9.54 -9.49 13.81
N ILE A 277 9.70 -10.49 12.93
CA ILE A 277 9.72 -10.30 11.46
C ILE A 277 8.42 -9.66 10.99
N GLY A 278 7.28 -10.23 11.37
CA GLY A 278 5.96 -9.77 10.94
C GLY A 278 5.65 -8.35 11.38
N GLY A 279 6.14 -7.93 12.55
CA GLY A 279 5.92 -6.58 13.06
C GLY A 279 6.86 -5.51 12.54
N THR A 280 7.96 -5.87 11.85
CA THR A 280 9.04 -4.91 11.52
C THR A 280 9.44 -4.88 10.05
N ILE A 281 9.28 -5.96 9.28
CA ILE A 281 9.61 -5.95 7.86
C ILE A 281 8.45 -5.32 7.08
N ASP A 282 8.72 -4.30 6.28
CA ASP A 282 7.72 -3.40 5.70
C ASP A 282 7.19 -3.83 4.32
N SER A 283 7.18 -5.15 4.06
CA SER A 283 6.53 -5.77 2.90
C SER A 283 5.97 -7.14 3.27
N THR A 284 4.73 -7.41 2.89
CA THR A 284 4.09 -8.72 3.09
C THR A 284 4.87 -9.83 2.38
N GLY A 285 5.38 -9.57 1.17
CA GLY A 285 6.19 -10.54 0.45
C GLY A 285 7.50 -10.82 1.17
N ALA A 286 8.17 -9.78 1.65
CA ALA A 286 9.44 -9.90 2.37
C ALA A 286 9.29 -10.60 3.73
N VAL A 287 8.19 -10.32 4.44
CA VAL A 287 7.78 -11.03 5.66
C VAL A 287 7.62 -12.52 5.39
N ALA A 288 6.91 -12.88 4.32
CA ALA A 288 6.70 -14.28 3.99
C ALA A 288 8.02 -14.99 3.62
N ALA A 289 8.89 -14.32 2.84
CA ALA A 289 10.20 -14.86 2.50
C ALA A 289 11.08 -15.05 3.74
N ALA A 290 11.21 -14.03 4.59
CA ALA A 290 12.03 -14.08 5.80
C ALA A 290 11.48 -15.07 6.84
N GLY A 291 10.15 -15.11 7.02
CA GLY A 291 9.48 -16.07 7.91
C GLY A 291 9.67 -17.51 7.45
N GLY A 292 9.55 -17.78 6.15
CA GLY A 292 9.79 -19.12 5.58
C GLY A 292 11.23 -19.61 5.74
N MET A 293 12.22 -18.70 5.83
CA MET A 293 13.61 -19.07 6.15
C MET A 293 13.79 -19.57 7.59
N LEU A 294 12.87 -19.22 8.51
CA LEU A 294 12.88 -19.67 9.90
C LEU A 294 12.08 -20.96 10.10
N GLY A 295 10.94 -21.11 9.44
CA GLY A 295 10.07 -22.29 9.53
C GLY A 295 8.61 -21.97 9.19
N GLU A 296 7.78 -23.01 9.03
CA GLU A 296 6.35 -22.88 8.70
C GLU A 296 5.57 -22.15 9.82
N GLN A 297 5.90 -22.43 11.08
CA GLN A 297 5.24 -21.78 12.21
C GLN A 297 5.64 -20.30 12.28
N ALA A 298 6.91 -19.98 12.09
CA ALA A 298 7.39 -18.60 12.00
C ALA A 298 6.70 -17.82 10.85
N LEU A 299 6.55 -18.43 9.67
CA LEU A 299 5.86 -17.86 8.52
C LEU A 299 4.39 -17.53 8.85
N ALA A 300 3.66 -18.47 9.46
CA ALA A 300 2.26 -18.29 9.82
C ALA A 300 2.09 -17.13 10.82
N VAL A 301 2.94 -17.09 11.85
CA VAL A 301 2.92 -16.00 12.86
C VAL A 301 3.31 -14.67 12.22
N ALA A 302 4.37 -14.63 11.42
CA ALA A 302 4.85 -13.40 10.80
C ALA A 302 3.81 -12.80 9.85
N SER A 303 3.22 -13.64 9.00
CA SER A 303 2.15 -13.24 8.08
C SER A 303 0.92 -12.74 8.84
N THR A 304 0.58 -13.40 9.94
CA THR A 304 -0.54 -13.01 10.81
C THR A 304 -0.30 -11.64 11.45
N VAL A 305 0.85 -11.42 12.09
CA VAL A 305 1.18 -10.13 12.73
C VAL A 305 1.20 -9.01 11.68
N LYS A 306 1.80 -9.24 10.51
CA LYS A 306 1.82 -8.24 9.43
C LYS A 306 0.43 -7.92 8.92
N MET A 307 -0.42 -8.94 8.75
CA MET A 307 -1.81 -8.72 8.33
C MET A 307 -2.57 -7.87 9.34
N ILE A 308 -2.38 -8.07 10.65
CA ILE A 308 -2.98 -7.23 11.70
C ILE A 308 -2.52 -5.76 11.55
N GLN A 309 -1.23 -5.52 11.30
CA GLN A 309 -0.72 -4.16 11.04
C GLN A 309 -1.35 -3.53 9.79
N ASN A 310 -1.56 -4.30 8.72
CA ASN A 310 -2.21 -3.79 7.51
C ASN A 310 -3.64 -3.29 7.77
N VAL A 311 -4.33 -3.84 8.77
CA VAL A 311 -5.66 -3.35 9.15
C VAL A 311 -5.61 -1.96 9.79
N LEU A 312 -4.51 -1.61 10.46
CA LEU A 312 -4.34 -0.30 11.11
C LEU A 312 -4.22 0.86 10.12
N ILE A 313 -3.92 0.59 8.84
CA ILE A 313 -3.74 1.62 7.80
C ILE A 313 -4.94 2.57 7.76
N GLY A 314 -6.17 2.04 7.84
CA GLY A 314 -7.38 2.86 7.81
C GLY A 314 -7.50 3.80 9.00
N ALA A 315 -7.26 3.28 10.21
CA ALA A 315 -7.32 4.06 11.44
C ALA A 315 -6.22 5.13 11.48
N ILE A 316 -5.01 4.80 11.04
CA ILE A 316 -3.87 5.71 10.99
C ILE A 316 -4.08 6.79 9.93
N ALA A 317 -4.50 6.43 8.72
CA ALA A 317 -4.80 7.41 7.67
C ALA A 317 -5.90 8.38 8.13
N PHE A 318 -6.94 7.88 8.79
CA PHE A 318 -7.97 8.71 9.41
C PHE A 318 -7.39 9.63 10.49
N GLY A 319 -6.62 9.09 11.44
CA GLY A 319 -5.99 9.86 12.51
C GLY A 319 -5.04 10.93 11.99
N VAL A 320 -4.22 10.61 10.99
CA VAL A 320 -3.33 11.55 10.30
C VAL A 320 -4.13 12.62 9.58
N ALA A 321 -5.20 12.28 8.86
CA ALA A 321 -6.07 13.26 8.20
C ALA A 321 -6.68 14.24 9.22
N VAL A 322 -7.20 13.74 10.34
CA VAL A 322 -7.77 14.57 11.41
C VAL A 322 -6.69 15.47 12.02
N TYR A 323 -5.52 14.91 12.37
CA TYR A 323 -4.40 15.67 12.90
C TYR A 323 -3.93 16.76 11.91
N TRP A 324 -3.84 16.45 10.62
CA TRP A 324 -3.39 17.39 9.60
C TRP A 324 -4.29 18.61 9.55
N VAL A 325 -5.59 18.37 9.48
CA VAL A 325 -6.58 19.42 9.31
C VAL A 325 -6.78 20.23 10.60
N THR A 326 -6.64 19.60 11.78
CA THR A 326 -6.92 20.26 13.07
C THR A 326 -5.71 20.90 13.72
N CYS A 327 -4.50 20.40 13.48
CA CYS A 327 -3.27 20.82 14.14
C CYS A 327 -2.21 21.38 13.19
N VAL A 328 -2.08 20.85 11.97
CA VAL A 328 -1.00 21.23 11.04
C VAL A 328 -1.39 22.39 10.14
N GLU A 329 -2.55 22.33 9.50
CA GLU A 329 -3.07 23.36 8.59
C GLU A 329 -3.94 24.42 9.28
N ARG A 330 -3.69 24.69 10.58
CA ARG A 330 -4.37 25.78 11.29
C ARG A 330 -4.09 27.10 10.58
N THR A 331 -5.14 27.86 10.28
CA THR A 331 -5.03 29.23 9.78
C THR A 331 -4.35 30.11 10.83
N GLU A 332 -3.55 31.08 10.38
CA GLU A 332 -2.73 31.95 11.22
C GLU A 332 -3.54 32.73 12.28
N GLU A 333 -4.85 32.89 12.09
CA GLU A 333 -5.75 33.58 13.01
C GLU A 333 -6.15 32.76 14.26
N GLY A 334 -5.68 31.52 14.41
CA GLY A 334 -5.87 30.75 15.65
C GLY A 334 -7.32 30.30 15.91
N GLU A 335 -8.26 30.57 15.01
CA GLU A 335 -9.60 29.99 15.06
C GLU A 335 -9.52 28.48 14.83
N ARG A 336 -10.20 27.71 15.69
CA ARG A 336 -10.33 26.26 15.47
C ARG A 336 -11.08 26.09 14.15
N PRO A 337 -10.55 25.31 13.18
CA PRO A 337 -11.25 25.10 11.92
C PRO A 337 -12.66 24.56 12.20
N SER A 338 -13.66 25.19 11.61
CA SER A 338 -15.06 24.77 11.79
C SER A 338 -15.22 23.30 11.38
N VAL A 339 -16.18 22.58 11.96
CA VAL A 339 -16.47 21.18 11.58
C VAL A 339 -16.70 21.05 10.07
N MET A 340 -17.30 22.06 9.45
CA MET A 340 -17.51 22.13 8.00
C MET A 340 -16.21 22.26 7.21
N GLU A 341 -15.25 23.04 7.71
CA GLU A 341 -13.93 23.15 7.11
C GLU A 341 -13.12 21.85 7.26
N ILE A 342 -13.23 21.20 8.43
CA ILE A 342 -12.63 19.89 8.66
C ILE A 342 -13.17 18.89 7.64
N TRP A 343 -14.49 18.83 7.49
CA TRP A 343 -15.15 17.98 6.50
C TRP A 343 -14.76 18.29 5.05
N ARG A 344 -14.59 19.58 4.71
CA ARG A 344 -14.18 20.00 3.37
C ARG A 344 -12.76 19.57 3.03
N ARG A 345 -11.84 19.67 4.00
CA ARG A 345 -10.42 19.32 3.86
C ARG A 345 -10.15 17.82 4.06
N PHE A 346 -11.07 17.08 4.69
CA PHE A 346 -10.92 15.66 4.92
C PHE A 346 -10.85 14.86 3.60
N PRO A 347 -9.86 13.97 3.41
CA PRO A 347 -9.74 13.15 2.22
C PRO A 347 -10.90 12.15 2.14
N LYS A 348 -11.86 12.41 1.26
CA LYS A 348 -13.14 11.66 1.26
C LYS A 348 -12.97 10.20 0.88
N PHE A 349 -11.91 9.86 0.13
CA PHE A 349 -11.63 8.46 -0.25
C PHE A 349 -11.44 7.54 0.97
N ILE A 350 -11.01 8.09 2.13
CA ILE A 350 -10.87 7.33 3.39
C ILE A 350 -12.22 6.77 3.83
N LEU A 351 -13.33 7.51 3.60
CA LEU A 351 -14.68 7.01 3.88
C LEU A 351 -15.02 5.81 3.00
N GLY A 352 -14.59 5.84 1.73
CA GLY A 352 -14.73 4.70 0.82
C GLY A 352 -13.96 3.47 1.30
N PHE A 353 -12.71 3.66 1.74
CA PHE A 353 -11.89 2.60 2.35
C PHE A 353 -12.57 1.99 3.59
N VAL A 354 -12.99 2.82 4.55
CA VAL A 354 -13.60 2.38 5.81
C VAL A 354 -14.94 1.69 5.55
N ALA A 355 -15.74 2.22 4.63
CA ALA A 355 -17.00 1.60 4.25
C ALA A 355 -16.78 0.23 3.58
N ALA A 356 -15.79 0.09 2.69
CA ALA A 356 -15.46 -1.17 2.05
C ALA A 356 -15.05 -2.23 3.09
N SER A 357 -14.18 -1.85 4.02
CA SER A 357 -13.77 -2.70 5.15
C SER A 357 -14.96 -3.13 6.01
N ALA A 358 -15.84 -2.20 6.38
CA ALA A 358 -17.03 -2.50 7.17
C ALA A 358 -17.98 -3.48 6.46
N VAL A 359 -18.29 -3.23 5.18
CA VAL A 359 -19.22 -4.07 4.40
C VAL A 359 -18.66 -5.47 4.19
N PHE A 360 -17.39 -5.60 3.80
CA PHE A 360 -16.79 -6.93 3.61
C PHE A 360 -16.64 -7.69 4.93
N SER A 361 -16.38 -7.00 6.03
CA SER A 361 -16.39 -7.59 7.38
C SER A 361 -17.77 -8.09 7.78
N LEU A 362 -18.84 -7.36 7.44
CA LEU A 362 -20.22 -7.78 7.69
C LEU A 362 -20.60 -9.01 6.85
N ILE A 363 -20.24 -9.02 5.56
CA ILE A 363 -20.48 -10.17 4.66
C ILE A 363 -19.77 -11.43 5.20
N SER A 364 -18.50 -11.29 5.60
CA SER A 364 -17.74 -12.41 6.16
C SER A 364 -18.29 -12.84 7.52
N GLY A 365 -18.76 -11.89 8.36
CA GLY A 365 -19.36 -12.17 9.67
C GLY A 365 -20.74 -12.83 9.61
N SER A 366 -21.51 -12.63 8.54
CA SER A 366 -22.84 -13.25 8.35
C SER A 366 -22.80 -14.64 7.70
N GLY A 367 -21.63 -15.29 7.66
CA GLY A 367 -21.44 -16.60 7.05
C GLY A 367 -21.00 -16.58 5.58
N GLY A 368 -20.80 -15.40 4.98
CA GLY A 368 -20.33 -15.22 3.60
C GLY A 368 -18.80 -15.14 3.48
N GLU A 369 -18.04 -15.88 4.28
CA GLU A 369 -16.57 -15.79 4.29
C GLU A 369 -15.94 -16.18 2.95
N GLU A 370 -16.42 -17.24 2.30
CA GLU A 370 -15.95 -17.65 0.98
C GLU A 370 -16.27 -16.62 -0.10
N LEU A 371 -17.47 -16.02 -0.04
CA LEU A 371 -17.89 -14.96 -0.95
C LEU A 371 -16.98 -13.72 -0.83
N ALA A 372 -16.70 -13.29 0.41
CA ALA A 372 -15.80 -12.17 0.66
C ALA A 372 -14.37 -12.45 0.18
N LYS A 373 -13.86 -13.67 0.42
CA LYS A 373 -12.53 -14.13 -0.06
C LYS A 373 -12.47 -14.17 -1.59
N ALA A 374 -13.48 -14.72 -2.26
CA ALA A 374 -13.52 -14.76 -3.72
C ALA A 374 -13.59 -13.35 -4.34
N ALA A 375 -14.43 -12.48 -3.80
CA ALA A 375 -14.55 -11.10 -4.27
C ALA A 375 -13.26 -10.28 -4.05
N THR A 376 -12.59 -10.45 -2.90
CA THR A 376 -11.29 -9.81 -2.65
C THR A 376 -10.23 -10.29 -3.63
N GLU A 377 -10.10 -11.60 -3.88
CA GLU A 377 -9.18 -12.13 -4.90
C GLU A 377 -9.48 -11.62 -6.32
N HIS A 378 -10.75 -11.49 -6.71
CA HIS A 378 -11.11 -10.90 -8.01
C HIS A 378 -10.72 -9.41 -8.14
N SER A 379 -10.88 -8.63 -7.06
CA SER A 379 -10.53 -7.20 -7.04
C SER A 379 -9.04 -6.91 -6.91
N LYS A 380 -8.27 -7.84 -6.33
CA LYS A 380 -6.83 -7.75 -6.08
C LYS A 380 -5.99 -7.48 -7.34
N VAL A 381 -6.36 -8.07 -8.47
CA VAL A 381 -5.65 -7.84 -9.74
C VAL A 381 -5.84 -6.40 -10.21
N ILE A 382 -7.08 -5.89 -10.19
CA ILE A 382 -7.36 -4.49 -10.53
C ILE A 382 -6.68 -3.54 -9.54
N ARG A 383 -6.68 -3.87 -8.25
CA ARG A 383 -5.96 -3.09 -7.22
C ARG A 383 -4.46 -3.01 -7.52
N SER A 384 -3.84 -4.12 -7.89
CA SER A 384 -2.42 -4.17 -8.25
C SER A 384 -2.13 -3.29 -9.49
N TRP A 385 -3.00 -3.31 -10.50
CA TRP A 385 -2.93 -2.39 -11.63
C TRP A 385 -3.09 -0.92 -11.21
N CYS A 386 -4.04 -0.61 -10.33
CA CYS A 386 -4.22 0.75 -9.81
C CYS A 386 -2.94 1.26 -9.12
N PHE A 387 -2.35 0.46 -8.23
CA PHE A 387 -1.10 0.84 -7.57
C PHE A 387 0.08 0.94 -8.54
N CYS A 388 0.23 -0.01 -9.47
CA CYS A 388 1.29 0.05 -10.46
C CYS A 388 1.18 1.32 -11.34
N LEU A 389 -0.01 1.63 -11.87
CA LEU A 389 -0.27 2.87 -12.62
C LEU A 389 0.00 4.13 -11.79
N ALA A 390 -0.35 4.11 -10.51
CA ALA A 390 -0.05 5.19 -9.57
C ALA A 390 1.47 5.39 -9.44
N PHE A 391 2.24 4.32 -9.20
CA PHE A 391 3.69 4.39 -9.03
C PHE A 391 4.45 4.79 -10.29
N VAL A 392 4.04 4.27 -11.45
CA VAL A 392 4.59 4.74 -12.74
C VAL A 392 4.33 6.23 -12.90
N SER A 393 3.10 6.69 -12.60
CA SER A 393 2.76 8.12 -12.66
C SER A 393 3.60 8.94 -11.69
N ILE A 394 3.74 8.51 -10.43
CA ILE A 394 4.59 9.18 -9.42
C ILE A 394 6.03 9.27 -9.92
N GLY A 395 6.60 8.19 -10.45
CA GLY A 395 7.96 8.18 -10.99
C GLY A 395 8.13 9.16 -12.15
N LEU A 396 7.19 9.17 -13.09
CA LEU A 396 7.18 10.09 -14.22
C LEU A 396 7.04 11.56 -13.77
N GLU A 397 6.38 11.82 -12.65
CA GLU A 397 6.20 13.17 -12.09
C GLU A 397 7.36 13.60 -11.20
N THR A 398 8.13 12.66 -10.67
CA THR A 398 9.23 12.93 -9.72
C THR A 398 10.46 13.50 -10.44
N ASN A 399 10.97 14.61 -9.94
CA ASN A 399 12.20 15.25 -10.40
C ASN A 399 13.35 15.07 -9.38
N PHE A 400 14.47 14.46 -9.79
CA PHE A 400 15.62 14.23 -8.90
C PHE A 400 16.23 15.52 -8.34
N ARG A 401 16.14 16.65 -9.06
CA ARG A 401 16.64 17.93 -8.53
C ARG A 401 15.80 18.39 -7.34
N GLU A 402 14.49 18.16 -7.38
CA GLU A 402 13.58 18.46 -6.29
C GLU A 402 13.76 17.46 -5.14
N LEU A 403 14.00 16.18 -5.46
CA LEU A 403 14.33 15.16 -4.46
C LEU A 403 15.60 15.50 -3.67
N ARG A 404 16.62 16.05 -4.34
CA ARG A 404 17.87 16.47 -3.71
C ARG A 404 17.62 17.45 -2.57
N HIS A 405 16.66 18.36 -2.70
CA HIS A 405 16.32 19.33 -1.66
C HIS A 405 15.86 18.65 -0.36
N PHE A 406 15.06 17.59 -0.48
CA PHE A 406 14.62 16.81 0.68
C PHE A 406 15.73 15.96 1.30
N MET A 407 16.71 15.52 0.50
CA MET A 407 17.86 14.76 0.98
C MET A 407 18.99 15.62 1.59
N VAL A 408 18.89 16.96 1.54
CA VAL A 408 19.92 17.86 2.09
C VAL A 408 20.08 17.60 3.60
N GLY A 409 21.32 17.30 4.01
CA GLY A 409 21.68 17.03 5.40
C GLY A 409 21.33 15.64 5.92
N GLY A 410 20.84 14.71 5.07
CA GLY A 410 20.62 13.31 5.43
C GLY A 410 19.52 13.07 6.49
N LYS A 411 18.77 14.12 6.87
CA LYS A 411 17.76 14.06 7.94
C LYS A 411 16.69 12.99 7.70
N PRO A 412 16.12 12.81 6.47
CA PRO A 412 15.16 11.73 6.22
C PRO A 412 15.73 10.34 6.47
N LEU A 413 16.99 10.11 6.11
CA LEU A 413 17.66 8.83 6.31
C LEU A 413 17.94 8.59 7.80
N VAL A 414 18.38 9.61 8.54
CA VAL A 414 18.57 9.52 10.00
C VAL A 414 17.24 9.25 10.70
N LEU A 415 16.16 9.92 10.29
CA LEU A 415 14.81 9.65 10.79
C LEU A 415 14.42 8.19 10.55
N TYR A 416 14.62 7.71 9.32
CA TYR A 416 14.32 6.33 8.95
C TYR A 416 15.12 5.34 9.79
N LEU A 417 16.44 5.52 9.89
CA LEU A 417 17.31 4.62 10.64
C LEU A 417 16.98 4.59 12.14
N CYS A 418 16.83 5.76 12.77
CA CYS A 418 16.51 5.85 14.19
C CYS A 418 15.11 5.31 14.50
N GLY A 419 14.11 5.68 13.68
CA GLY A 419 12.75 5.21 13.85
C GLY A 419 12.62 3.71 13.58
N GLN A 420 13.34 3.16 12.59
CA GLN A 420 13.35 1.72 12.34
C GLN A 420 14.06 0.95 13.44
N THR A 421 15.11 1.52 14.03
CA THR A 421 15.78 0.94 15.21
C THR A 421 14.82 0.91 16.40
N LEU A 422 14.08 2.01 16.62
CA LEU A 422 13.03 2.07 17.64
C LEU A 422 11.93 1.03 17.38
N ASN A 423 11.49 0.90 16.12
CA ASN A 423 10.49 -0.09 15.72
C ASN A 423 10.96 -1.52 15.99
N LEU A 424 12.20 -1.84 15.60
CA LEU A 424 12.83 -3.14 15.85
C LEU A 424 12.88 -3.47 17.35
N ALA A 425 13.36 -2.54 18.17
CA ALA A 425 13.50 -2.75 19.61
C ALA A 425 12.14 -2.86 20.30
N LEU A 426 11.20 -1.96 20.00
CA LEU A 426 9.89 -1.93 20.64
C LEU A 426 9.03 -3.13 20.22
N THR A 427 9.09 -3.53 18.94
CA THR A 427 8.40 -4.73 18.47
C THR A 427 8.96 -5.98 19.13
N LEU A 428 10.28 -6.13 19.25
CA LEU A 428 10.87 -7.27 19.94
C LEU A 428 10.46 -7.33 21.42
N ALA A 429 10.53 -6.19 22.12
CA ALA A 429 10.13 -6.10 23.52
C ALA A 429 8.65 -6.47 23.72
N MET A 430 7.78 -5.95 22.85
CA MET A 430 6.35 -6.23 22.92
C MET A 430 6.03 -7.67 22.52
N ALA A 431 6.67 -8.21 21.49
CA ALA A 431 6.51 -9.60 21.08
C ALA A 431 6.94 -10.55 22.21
N TRP A 432 8.07 -10.27 22.86
CA TRP A 432 8.52 -11.02 24.03
C TRP A 432 7.51 -10.93 25.19
N LEU A 433 7.03 -9.72 25.52
CA LEU A 433 6.04 -9.54 26.58
C LEU A 433 4.77 -10.35 26.28
N MET A 434 4.22 -10.22 25.08
CA MET A 434 2.92 -10.80 24.75
C MET A 434 2.98 -12.31 24.53
N PHE A 435 3.97 -12.82 23.79
CA PHE A 435 4.06 -14.23 23.43
C PHE A 435 4.84 -15.09 24.43
N VAL A 436 5.70 -14.50 25.27
CA VAL A 436 6.49 -15.27 26.27
C VAL A 436 5.96 -15.08 27.69
N LYS A 437 5.52 -13.88 28.06
CA LYS A 437 5.09 -13.59 29.44
C LYS A 437 3.59 -13.63 29.66
N VAL A 438 2.82 -12.91 28.84
CA VAL A 438 1.37 -12.73 29.07
C VAL A 438 0.57 -13.90 28.50
N PHE A 439 0.89 -14.35 27.29
CA PHE A 439 0.18 -15.45 26.61
C PHE A 439 1.14 -16.55 26.12
N PRO A 440 1.79 -17.29 27.04
CA PRO A 440 2.78 -18.31 26.68
C PRO A 440 2.22 -19.43 25.79
N HIS A 441 0.93 -19.76 25.89
CA HIS A 441 0.26 -20.78 25.08
C HIS A 441 -0.35 -20.26 23.78
N ALA A 442 -0.36 -18.94 23.53
CA ALA A 442 -0.89 -18.40 22.27
C ALA A 442 -0.04 -18.84 21.06
N ALA A 443 1.23 -19.15 21.29
CA ALA A 443 2.15 -19.73 20.33
C ALA A 443 1.67 -21.10 19.78
N GLU A 444 1.03 -21.91 20.63
CA GLU A 444 0.52 -23.24 20.28
C GLU A 444 -0.82 -23.17 19.54
N ALA A 445 -1.62 -22.13 19.82
CA ALA A 445 -2.91 -21.91 19.17
C ALA A 445 -2.79 -21.38 17.72
N LEU A 446 -1.67 -20.72 17.39
CA LEU A 446 -1.36 -20.25 16.03
C LEU A 446 -0.70 -21.32 15.15
N ALA A 447 -0.28 -22.44 15.73
CA ALA A 447 0.37 -23.57 15.05
C ALA A 447 -0.60 -24.69 14.62
N LYS A 448 -1.89 -24.53 14.93
CA LYS A 448 -2.99 -25.40 14.49
C LYS A 448 -3.86 -24.63 13.52
#